data_AF-A0A1C3XLM9-F1
#
_entry.id   AF-A0A1C3XLM9-F1
#
_cell.length_a   1.000
_cell.length_b   1.000
_cell.length_c   1.000
_cell.angle_alpha   90.00
_cell.angle_beta   90.00
_cell.angle_gamma   90.00
#
_symmetry.space_group_name_H-M   'P 1'
#
loop_
_entity.id
_entity.type
_entity.pdbx_description
1 polymer ?
#
loop_
_entity_poly.entity_id
_entity_poly.type
_entity_poly.pdbx_seq_one_letter_code
_entity_poly.pdbx_strand_id
1 'polypeptide(L)'
;MAPFVLWGGDALGRDDGRYADSPLKPWFDSLRSHLGPCCSDADGFAVADPDWESHNGHYRVRLDGEWIEVPDEAVITEPNRAGRTMVWPVKTAFGVSIRCFMPGSMI
;
A
#
# COMPACT_ATOMS: atom_id res chain seq x y z
N MET A 1 12.11 4.00 42.78
CA MET A 1 12.77 4.13 41.46
C MET A 1 11.94 3.28 40.51
N ALA A 2 10.94 3.88 39.87
CA ALA A 2 9.94 3.20 39.04
C ALA A 2 10.08 3.72 37.59
N PRO A 3 9.70 2.89 36.61
CA PRO A 3 10.44 2.72 35.36
C PRO A 3 9.95 3.68 34.28
N PHE A 4 10.88 4.15 33.45
CA PHE A 4 10.60 4.80 32.18
C PHE A 4 11.46 4.12 31.13
N VAL A 5 10.91 3.19 30.35
CA VAL A 5 11.33 3.04 28.95
C VAL A 5 10.13 2.57 28.13
N LEU A 6 9.47 3.57 27.55
CA LEU A 6 8.98 3.65 26.17
C LEU A 6 8.26 2.41 25.61
N TRP A 7 6.93 2.53 25.59
CA TRP A 7 6.04 1.92 24.62
C TRP A 7 6.64 2.09 23.22
N GLY A 8 7.18 1.00 22.65
CA GLY A 8 7.30 0.90 21.21
C GLY A 8 5.88 0.95 20.68
N GLY A 9 5.48 2.08 20.12
CA GLY A 9 4.32 2.12 19.25
C GLY A 9 4.69 1.31 18.03
N ASP A 10 4.48 -0.01 18.09
CA ASP A 10 4.35 -0.81 16.89
C ASP A 10 3.32 -0.09 16.04
N ALA A 11 3.75 0.42 14.89
CA ALA A 11 2.84 0.81 13.84
C ALA A 11 2.04 -0.45 13.55
N LEU A 12 0.86 -0.57 14.16
CA LEU A 12 -0.11 -1.60 13.87
C LEU A 12 -0.62 -1.26 12.45
N GLY A 13 0.21 -1.55 11.45
CA GLY A 13 -0.24 -1.93 10.13
C GLY A 13 -1.34 -2.94 10.39
N ARG A 14 -2.56 -2.50 10.13
CA ARG A 14 -3.76 -3.07 10.73
C ARG A 14 -4.12 -4.32 9.93
N ASP A 15 -3.28 -5.36 10.01
CA ASP A 15 -3.37 -6.60 9.24
C ASP A 15 -4.74 -7.23 9.45
N ASP A 16 -5.66 -6.96 8.52
CA ASP A 16 -6.98 -7.59 8.51
C ASP A 16 -6.90 -9.08 8.10
N GLY A 17 -5.69 -9.63 7.91
CA GLY A 17 -5.41 -11.05 7.71
C GLY A 17 -5.98 -11.63 6.42
N ARG A 18 -6.53 -10.78 5.54
CA ARG A 18 -7.32 -11.20 4.37
C ARG A 18 -6.52 -12.06 3.39
N TYR A 19 -5.20 -11.90 3.39
CA TYR A 19 -4.28 -12.71 2.58
C TYR A 19 -3.37 -13.61 3.44
N ALA A 20 -3.59 -13.71 4.76
CA ALA A 20 -2.76 -14.50 5.67
C ALA A 20 -2.65 -15.97 5.24
N ASP A 21 -3.75 -16.55 4.76
CA ASP A 21 -3.84 -17.93 4.27
C ASP A 21 -3.74 -18.06 2.74
N SER A 22 -3.43 -16.98 2.03
CA SER A 22 -3.30 -17.01 0.57
C SER A 22 -1.94 -17.57 0.14
N PRO A 23 -1.87 -18.42 -0.91
CA PRO A 23 -0.59 -18.81 -1.51
C PRO A 23 0.20 -17.60 -2.06
N LEU A 24 -0.43 -16.43 -2.19
CA LEU A 24 0.21 -15.17 -2.59
C LEU A 24 0.89 -14.44 -1.42
N LYS A 25 0.71 -14.87 -0.17
CA LYS A 25 1.31 -14.20 0.99
C LYS A 25 2.84 -14.02 0.89
N PRO A 26 3.64 -15.05 0.56
CA PRO A 26 5.08 -14.87 0.45
C PRO A 26 5.48 -13.87 -0.64
N TRP A 27 4.65 -13.77 -1.69
CA TRP A 27 4.84 -12.76 -2.73
C TRP A 27 4.52 -11.36 -2.20
N PHE A 28 3.37 -11.16 -1.53
CA PHE A 28 3.05 -9.88 -0.90
C PHE A 28 4.12 -9.42 0.10
N ASP A 29 4.61 -10.34 0.94
CA ASP A 29 5.66 -10.06 1.93
C ASP A 29 7.00 -9.69 1.26
N SER A 30 7.23 -10.14 0.02
CA SER A 30 8.41 -9.79 -0.77
C SER A 30 8.33 -8.43 -1.48
N LEU A 31 7.13 -7.84 -1.60
CA LEU A 31 6.92 -6.61 -2.35
C LEU A 31 7.58 -5.41 -1.67
N ARG A 32 8.34 -4.66 -2.46
CA ARG A 32 9.02 -3.44 -2.03
C ARG A 32 8.91 -2.38 -3.13
N SER A 33 8.58 -1.16 -2.72
CA SER A 33 8.73 0.03 -3.55
C SER A 33 10.10 0.68 -3.27
N HIS A 34 10.44 1.75 -3.98
CA HIS A 34 11.66 2.52 -3.70
C HIS A 34 11.64 3.17 -2.31
N LEU A 35 10.44 3.34 -1.74
CA LEU A 35 10.26 3.81 -0.37
C LEU A 35 10.54 2.71 0.68
N GLY A 36 10.64 1.43 0.28
CA GLY A 36 10.87 0.28 1.15
C GLY A 36 9.77 -0.79 1.11
N PRO A 37 9.71 -1.71 2.08
CA PRO A 37 8.73 -2.80 2.12
C PRO A 37 7.28 -2.31 2.24
N CYS A 38 6.36 -2.95 1.50
CA CYS A 38 4.97 -2.52 1.39
C CYS A 38 4.11 -2.91 2.60
N CYS A 39 4.29 -4.12 3.11
CA CYS A 39 3.56 -4.65 4.27
C CYS A 39 4.12 -4.22 5.63
N SER A 40 5.16 -3.37 5.68
CA SER A 40 5.74 -2.96 6.97
C SER A 40 4.94 -1.88 7.69
N ASP A 41 4.27 -1.00 6.95
CA ASP A 41 3.62 0.19 7.51
C ASP A 41 2.10 0.23 7.26
N ALA A 42 1.61 -0.48 6.25
CA ALA A 42 0.21 -0.45 5.83
C ALA A 42 -0.25 -1.78 5.23
N ASP A 43 -1.56 -1.96 5.28
CA ASP A 43 -2.26 -3.05 4.62
C ASP A 43 -2.54 -2.72 3.16
N GLY A 44 -2.26 -3.70 2.30
CA GLY A 44 -2.58 -3.62 0.88
C GLY A 44 -3.99 -4.09 0.61
N PHE A 45 -4.76 -3.33 -0.16
CA PHE A 45 -6.04 -3.79 -0.69
C PHE A 45 -6.15 -3.58 -2.19
N ALA A 46 -7.03 -4.38 -2.80
CA ALA A 46 -7.34 -4.25 -4.21
C ALA A 46 -8.32 -3.09 -4.40
N VAL A 47 -8.02 -2.20 -5.35
CA VAL A 47 -8.95 -1.17 -5.83
C VAL A 47 -9.57 -1.60 -7.15
N ALA A 48 -10.81 -1.19 -7.40
CA ALA A 48 -11.45 -1.42 -8.68
C ALA A 48 -10.94 -0.42 -9.72
N ASP A 49 -11.02 -0.75 -11.01
CA ASP A 49 -10.57 0.11 -12.11
C ASP A 49 -11.10 1.55 -12.09
N PRO A 50 -12.36 1.86 -11.71
CA PRO A 50 -12.81 3.26 -11.62
C PRO A 50 -12.23 4.03 -10.42
N ASP A 51 -11.50 3.36 -9.53
CA ASP A 51 -10.90 3.94 -8.33
C ASP A 51 -9.40 4.21 -8.49
N TRP A 52 -8.85 4.12 -9.69
CA TRP A 52 -7.50 4.57 -9.99
C TRP A 52 -7.37 4.98 -11.46
N GLU A 53 -6.45 5.90 -11.77
CA GLU A 53 -6.16 6.27 -13.16
C GLU A 53 -4.70 6.70 -13.31
N SER A 54 -4.20 6.61 -14.55
CA SER A 54 -2.97 7.29 -14.94
C SER A 54 -3.31 8.73 -15.40
N HIS A 55 -2.79 9.73 -14.71
CA HIS A 55 -2.98 11.14 -15.02
C HIS A 55 -1.61 11.81 -15.20
N ASN A 56 -1.38 12.40 -16.38
CA ASN A 56 -0.14 13.12 -16.71
C ASN A 56 1.16 12.33 -16.50
N GLY A 57 1.15 11.00 -16.71
CA GLY A 57 2.32 10.14 -16.53
C GLY A 57 2.52 9.62 -15.11
N HIS A 58 1.69 10.07 -14.16
CA HIS A 58 1.66 9.59 -12.78
C HIS A 58 0.37 8.79 -12.55
N TYR A 59 0.31 8.06 -11.43
CA TYR A 59 -0.91 7.39 -11.00
C TYR A 59 -1.60 8.20 -9.91
N ARG A 60 -2.93 8.12 -9.89
CA ARG A 60 -3.72 8.56 -8.74
C ARG A 60 -4.75 7.50 -8.39
N VAL A 61 -5.04 7.36 -7.11
CA VAL A 61 -6.04 6.43 -6.57
C VAL A 61 -7.13 7.22 -5.87
N ARG A 62 -8.37 6.78 -5.98
CA ARG A 62 -9.51 7.38 -5.30
C ARG A 62 -9.77 6.60 -4.01
N LEU A 63 -9.47 7.19 -2.87
CA LEU A 63 -9.73 6.63 -1.54
C LEU A 63 -10.70 7.55 -0.79
N ASP A 64 -11.72 6.98 -0.16
CA ASP A 64 -12.74 7.74 0.59
C ASP A 64 -13.42 8.88 -0.22
N GLY A 65 -13.46 8.75 -1.55
CA GLY A 65 -14.03 9.75 -2.46
C GLY A 65 -13.06 10.86 -2.88
N GLU A 66 -11.83 10.87 -2.38
CA GLU A 66 -10.79 11.84 -2.72
C GLU A 66 -9.73 11.21 -3.62
N TRP A 67 -9.21 12.00 -4.57
CA TRP A 67 -8.10 11.59 -5.42
C TRP A 67 -6.78 11.87 -4.72
N ILE A 68 -5.98 10.83 -4.54
CA ILE A 68 -4.66 10.87 -3.92
C ILE A 68 -3.62 10.54 -4.98
N GLU A 69 -2.65 11.43 -5.15
CA GLU A 69 -1.54 11.20 -6.06
C GLU A 69 -0.60 10.13 -5.52
N VAL A 70 -0.20 9.22 -6.39
CA VAL A 70 0.76 8.16 -6.10
C VAL A 70 2.15 8.70 -6.43
N PRO A 71 3.08 8.74 -5.47
CA PRO A 71 4.47 9.07 -5.75
C PRO A 71 5.08 8.05 -6.70
N ASP A 72 5.92 8.48 -7.64
CA ASP A 72 6.57 7.57 -8.59
C ASP A 72 7.44 6.52 -7.89
N GLU A 73 8.03 6.89 -6.74
CA GLU A 73 8.83 5.99 -5.92
C GLU A 73 7.99 4.88 -5.25
N ALA A 74 6.69 5.12 -5.08
CA ALA A 74 5.75 4.15 -4.52
C ALA A 74 5.28 3.12 -5.55
N VAL A 75 5.49 3.36 -6.85
CA VAL A 75 5.08 2.44 -7.91
C VAL A 75 5.97 1.20 -7.90
N ILE A 76 5.33 0.04 -7.76
CA ILE A 76 5.97 -1.26 -7.84
C ILE A 76 6.12 -1.65 -9.32
N THR A 77 7.35 -1.97 -9.73
CA THR A 77 7.69 -2.38 -11.10
C THR A 77 7.68 -3.89 -11.31
N GLU A 78 7.43 -4.66 -10.24
CA GLU A 78 7.30 -6.12 -10.31
C GLU A 78 6.02 -6.57 -11.02
N PRO A 79 6.01 -7.77 -11.63
CA PRO A 79 4.80 -8.33 -12.23
C PRO A 79 3.65 -8.46 -11.22
N ASN A 80 2.48 -7.94 -11.59
CA ASN A 80 1.29 -8.02 -10.77
C ASN A 80 0.69 -9.44 -10.76
N ARG A 81 0.96 -10.21 -9.69
CA ARG A 81 0.42 -11.57 -9.48
C ARG A 81 -0.95 -11.59 -8.83
N ALA A 82 -1.42 -10.46 -8.30
CA ALA A 82 -2.76 -10.33 -7.75
C ALA A 82 -3.83 -10.27 -8.85
N GLY A 83 -3.44 -9.87 -10.06
CA GLY A 83 -4.34 -9.74 -11.21
C GLY A 83 -5.33 -8.58 -11.08
N ARG A 84 -5.13 -7.69 -10.11
CA ARG A 84 -5.93 -6.49 -9.81
C ARG A 84 -5.01 -5.38 -9.35
N THR A 85 -5.42 -4.12 -9.50
CA THR A 85 -4.66 -2.99 -8.96
C THR A 85 -4.65 -3.05 -7.44
N MET A 86 -3.46 -2.93 -6.85
CA MET A 86 -3.26 -2.98 -5.40
C MET A 86 -2.69 -1.65 -4.90
N VAL A 87 -3.14 -1.21 -3.74
CA VAL A 87 -2.68 0.02 -3.08
C VAL A 87 -2.43 -0.22 -1.59
N TRP A 88 -1.37 0.39 -1.07
CA TRP A 88 -1.00 0.38 0.35
C TRP A 88 -0.98 1.81 0.89
N PRO A 89 -2.12 2.34 1.36
CA PRO A 89 -2.18 3.66 1.93
C PRO A 89 -1.71 3.69 3.39
N VAL A 90 -0.86 4.65 3.72
CA VAL A 90 -0.41 4.95 5.08
C VAL A 90 -1.06 6.23 5.57
N LYS A 91 -1.55 6.23 6.81
CA LYS A 91 -2.03 7.45 7.47
C LYS A 91 -0.83 8.16 8.11
N THR A 92 -0.55 9.37 7.65
CA THR A 92 0.54 10.22 8.16
C THR A 92 -0.04 11.42 8.91
N ALA A 93 0.82 12.19 9.59
CA ALA A 93 0.41 13.44 10.24
C ALA A 93 -0.17 14.48 9.27
N PHE A 94 0.11 14.35 7.97
CA PHE A 94 -0.31 15.28 6.92
C PHE A 94 -1.47 14.75 6.05
N GLY A 95 -2.02 13.57 6.38
CA GLY A 95 -3.09 12.91 5.62
C GLY A 95 -2.72 11.52 5.13
N VAL A 96 -3.48 11.00 4.17
CA VAL A 96 -3.23 9.68 3.55
C VAL A 96 -2.17 9.82 2.46
N SER A 97 -1.14 8.99 2.52
CA SER A 97 -0.11 8.89 1.48
C SER A 97 0.00 7.45 0.99
N ILE A 98 0.51 7.25 -0.22
CA ILE A 98 0.62 5.93 -0.84
C ILE A 98 2.04 5.40 -0.66
N ARG A 99 2.17 4.32 0.11
CA ARG A 99 3.45 3.67 0.39
C ARG A 99 3.90 2.77 -0.76
N CYS A 100 2.94 2.04 -1.30
CA CYS A 100 3.11 1.17 -2.44
C CYS A 100 1.87 1.21 -3.33
N PHE A 101 2.09 1.15 -4.63
CA PHE A 101 1.06 1.06 -5.63
C PHE A 101 1.48 0.07 -6.71
N MET A 102 0.63 -0.89 -7.00
CA MET A 102 0.84 -1.86 -8.07
C MET A 102 -0.27 -1.68 -9.10
N PRO A 103 0.05 -1.13 -10.29
CA PRO A 103 -0.94 -1.01 -11.35
C PRO A 103 -1.42 -2.39 -11.78
N GLY A 104 -2.72 -2.52 -11.96
CA GLY A 104 -3.34 -3.61 -12.69
C GLY A 104 -3.18 -3.42 -14.20
N SER A 105 -3.45 -4.47 -14.96
CA SER A 105 -3.66 -4.31 -16.39
C SER A 105 -5.00 -3.60 -16.60
N MET A 106 -4.97 -2.36 -17.10
CA MET A 106 -6.17 -1.73 -17.66
C MET A 106 -6.57 -2.57 -18.89
N ILE A 107 -7.65 -3.33 -18.79
CA ILE A 107 -8.25 -4.06 -19.93
C ILE A 107 -9.37 -3.22 -20.49
#